data_AF-A0A1F8BMP1-F1
#
_entry.id   AF-A0A1F8BMP1-F1
#
_cell.length_a   1.000
_cell.length_b   1.000
_cell.length_c   1.000
_cell.angle_alpha   90.00
_cell.angle_beta   90.00
_cell.angle_gamma   90.00
#
_symmetry.space_group_name_H-M   'P 1'
#
loop_
_entity.id
_entity.type
_entity.pdbx_description
1 polymer ?
#
loop_
_entity_poly.entity_id
_entity_poly.type
_entity_poly.pdbx_seq_one_letter_code
_entity_poly.pdbx_strand_id
1 'polypeptide(L)'
;MIDIPLIRQDSKSDDCLRCCVLMVFKYFGDKITKDEVWKKLHVYKKHSGLWGAYFTDLGKIAIKKGYQATIHHYDWHFWNNNTVDSNNKSTKSLISALKELKKDKKEFGTKKEISKQISYLKLGGLFKFELPNLKVIDSYLQKNTPVIISLWGQDIYKNPKEDYRHTIIIKGKDGDNYLINDSLFALEKIDKDHLDYATKRRGGWMMVIEPKPDTSKLKQEILKF
;
A
#
# COMPACT_ATOMS: atom_id res chain seq x y z
N MET A 1 13.91 7.45 13.02
CA MET A 1 13.86 5.99 12.73
C MET A 1 12.61 5.46 13.40
N ILE A 2 11.77 4.72 12.68
CA ILE A 2 10.56 4.12 13.22
C ILE A 2 10.92 2.72 13.71
N ASP A 3 10.71 2.46 15.00
CA ASP A 3 10.96 1.15 15.59
C ASP A 3 9.80 0.19 15.26
N ILE A 4 10.00 -0.60 14.21
CA ILE A 4 9.04 -1.60 13.75
C ILE A 4 9.74 -2.96 13.77
N PRO A 5 9.28 -3.91 14.60
CA PRO A 5 9.89 -5.23 14.67
C PRO A 5 9.68 -5.98 13.35
N LEU A 6 10.72 -6.67 12.88
CA LEU A 6 10.63 -7.49 11.69
C LEU A 6 9.75 -8.73 11.96
N ILE A 7 8.79 -8.99 11.08
CA ILE A 7 8.01 -10.23 11.07
C ILE A 7 8.33 -10.98 9.78
N ARG A 8 8.90 -12.18 9.94
CA ARG A 8 9.27 -13.04 8.82
C ARG A 8 8.05 -13.77 8.26
N GLN A 9 8.02 -13.89 6.94
CA GLN A 9 7.12 -14.84 6.27
C GLN A 9 7.80 -16.21 6.17
N ASP A 10 7.02 -17.25 5.86
CA ASP A 10 7.61 -18.52 5.43
C ASP A 10 8.21 -18.37 4.03
N SER A 11 9.42 -18.90 3.82
CA SER A 11 10.15 -18.84 2.54
C SER A 11 9.37 -19.38 1.33
N LYS A 12 8.38 -20.25 1.55
CA LYS A 12 7.54 -20.86 0.51
C LYS A 12 6.13 -20.24 0.44
N SER A 13 5.90 -19.14 1.17
CA SER A 13 4.60 -18.45 1.22
C SER A 13 4.61 -17.12 0.46
N ASP A 14 3.43 -16.70 -0.02
CA ASP A 14 3.21 -15.39 -0.63
C ASP A 14 2.69 -14.36 0.40
N ASP A 15 3.20 -14.42 1.63
CA ASP A 15 2.66 -13.69 2.80
C ASP A 15 3.32 -12.32 3.04
N CYS A 16 4.14 -11.81 2.12
CA CYS A 16 4.89 -10.56 2.30
C CYS A 16 4.00 -9.38 2.73
N LEU A 17 2.87 -9.17 2.05
CA LEU A 17 1.93 -8.11 2.41
C LEU A 17 1.31 -8.34 3.79
N ARG A 18 0.94 -9.59 4.13
CA ARG A 18 0.36 -9.95 5.44
C ARG A 18 1.34 -9.66 6.58
N CYS A 19 2.62 -9.98 6.42
CA CYS A 19 3.65 -9.60 7.37
C CYS A 19 3.76 -8.07 7.49
N CYS A 20 3.74 -7.34 6.38
CA CYS A 20 3.75 -5.88 6.38
C CYS A 20 2.57 -5.29 7.17
N VAL A 21 1.35 -5.82 6.97
CA VAL A 21 0.16 -5.40 7.73
C VAL A 21 0.37 -5.57 9.22
N LEU A 22 0.82 -6.75 9.63
CA LEU A 22 0.99 -7.08 11.04
C LEU A 22 2.06 -6.22 11.70
N MET A 23 3.17 -5.94 11.00
CA MET A 23 4.23 -5.03 11.45
C MET A 23 3.70 -3.61 11.67
N VAL A 24 2.98 -3.05 10.69
CA VAL A 24 2.44 -1.67 10.78
C VAL A 24 1.38 -1.56 11.88
N PHE A 25 0.48 -2.53 12.00
CA PHE A 25 -0.53 -2.50 13.06
C PHE A 25 0.07 -2.64 14.45
N LYS A 26 1.06 -3.51 14.64
CA LYS A 26 1.80 -3.59 15.92
C LYS A 26 2.51 -2.28 16.25
N TYR A 27 3.11 -1.62 15.25
CA TYR A 27 3.73 -0.32 15.43
C TYR A 27 2.74 0.72 15.99
N PHE A 28 1.50 0.73 15.49
CA PHE A 28 0.43 1.59 16.01
C PHE A 28 -0.22 1.09 17.32
N GLY A 29 0.33 0.05 17.96
CA GLY A 29 -0.21 -0.52 19.19
C GLY A 29 -1.54 -1.27 19.01
N ASP A 30 -1.90 -1.64 17.77
CA ASP A 30 -3.13 -2.38 17.50
C ASP A 30 -3.01 -3.84 17.96
N LYS A 31 -4.09 -4.37 18.53
CA LYS A 31 -4.14 -5.73 19.11
C LYS A 31 -4.44 -6.84 18.08
N ILE A 32 -4.48 -6.52 16.79
CA ILE A 32 -4.73 -7.52 15.74
C ILE A 32 -3.70 -8.64 15.76
N THR A 33 -4.19 -9.87 15.73
CA THR A 33 -3.36 -11.06 15.77
C THR A 33 -2.91 -11.49 14.36
N LYS A 34 -1.88 -12.35 14.30
CA LYS A 34 -1.44 -12.98 13.04
C LYS A 34 -2.61 -13.72 12.37
N ASP A 35 -3.34 -14.54 13.13
CA ASP A 35 -4.43 -15.36 12.60
C ASP A 35 -5.56 -14.49 12.02
N GLU A 36 -5.87 -13.37 12.68
CA GLU A 36 -6.82 -12.41 12.14
C GLU A 36 -6.35 -11.78 10.84
N VAL A 37 -5.07 -11.40 10.72
CA VAL A 37 -4.51 -10.87 9.47
C VAL A 37 -4.60 -11.92 8.36
N TRP A 38 -4.20 -13.17 8.62
CA TRP A 38 -4.22 -14.23 7.61
C TRP A 38 -5.64 -14.59 7.16
N LYS A 39 -6.60 -14.55 8.08
CA LYS A 39 -8.02 -14.77 7.80
C LYS A 39 -8.64 -13.62 7.01
N LYS A 40 -8.31 -12.36 7.35
CA LYS A 40 -8.94 -11.16 6.77
C LYS A 40 -8.29 -10.71 5.46
N LEU A 41 -6.98 -10.85 5.32
CA LEU A 41 -6.25 -10.49 4.11
C LEU A 41 -6.00 -11.75 3.28
N HIS A 42 -6.76 -11.92 2.21
CA HIS A 42 -6.64 -13.09 1.34
C HIS A 42 -5.42 -12.98 0.40
N VAL A 43 -4.73 -14.10 0.22
CA VAL A 43 -3.64 -14.27 -0.75
C VAL A 43 -4.18 -15.11 -1.90
N TYR A 44 -4.38 -14.46 -3.05
CA TYR A 44 -4.95 -15.08 -4.23
C TYR A 44 -3.93 -15.94 -4.97
N LYS A 45 -4.41 -17.08 -5.49
CA LYS A 45 -3.60 -17.99 -6.31
C LYS A 45 -3.91 -17.80 -7.79
N LYS A 46 -2.91 -17.96 -8.65
CA LYS A 46 -2.96 -17.64 -10.10
C LYS A 46 -4.19 -18.23 -10.82
N HIS A 47 -4.61 -19.44 -10.45
CA HIS A 47 -5.79 -20.10 -11.03
C HIS A 47 -7.13 -19.36 -10.77
N SER A 48 -7.17 -18.44 -9.80
CA SER A 48 -8.33 -17.59 -9.52
C SER A 48 -8.46 -16.38 -10.48
N GLY A 49 -7.51 -16.22 -11.41
CA GLY A 49 -7.38 -15.02 -12.25
C GLY A 49 -6.83 -13.81 -11.49
N LEU A 50 -6.45 -13.99 -10.23
CA LEU A 50 -5.80 -13.01 -9.35
C LEU A 50 -4.52 -13.63 -8.79
N TRP A 51 -3.62 -12.81 -8.25
CA TRP A 51 -2.40 -13.33 -7.65
C TRP A 51 -1.94 -12.45 -6.48
N GLY A 52 -1.37 -13.06 -5.44
CA GLY A 52 -0.87 -12.37 -4.27
C GLY A 52 -1.97 -11.70 -3.45
N ALA A 53 -1.59 -10.81 -2.54
CA ALA A 53 -2.52 -9.97 -1.79
C ALA A 53 -2.55 -8.54 -2.35
N TYR A 54 -3.67 -7.84 -2.16
CA TYR A 54 -3.89 -6.52 -2.75
C TYR A 54 -3.89 -5.43 -1.69
N PHE A 55 -3.27 -4.28 -1.99
CA PHE A 55 -3.28 -3.10 -1.13
C PHE A 55 -4.70 -2.61 -0.82
N THR A 56 -5.64 -2.76 -1.76
CA THR A 56 -7.05 -2.42 -1.52
C THR A 56 -7.69 -3.31 -0.45
N ASP A 57 -7.31 -4.60 -0.34
CA ASP A 57 -7.81 -5.47 0.72
C ASP A 57 -7.23 -5.09 2.08
N LEU A 58 -5.92 -4.81 2.13
CA LEU A 58 -5.25 -4.25 3.31
C LEU A 58 -5.93 -2.95 3.76
N GLY A 59 -6.14 -2.01 2.84
CA GLY A 59 -6.76 -0.72 3.11
C GLY A 59 -8.14 -0.85 3.73
N LYS A 60 -8.97 -1.77 3.23
CA LYS A 60 -10.28 -2.04 3.84
C LYS A 60 -10.16 -2.53 5.28
N ILE A 61 -9.15 -3.36 5.59
CA ILE A 61 -8.91 -3.81 6.98
C ILE A 61 -8.53 -2.62 7.85
N ALA A 62 -7.59 -1.79 7.39
CA ALA A 62 -7.16 -0.58 8.10
C ALA A 62 -8.32 0.38 8.36
N ILE A 63 -9.13 0.70 7.34
CA ILE A 63 -10.25 1.63 7.48
C ILE A 63 -11.32 1.11 8.44
N LYS A 64 -11.64 -0.18 8.39
CA LYS A 64 -12.57 -0.82 9.34
C LYS A 64 -12.07 -0.76 10.79
N LYS A 65 -10.77 -0.61 10.99
CA LYS A 65 -10.15 -0.45 12.31
C LYS A 65 -9.96 1.01 12.72
N GLY A 66 -10.50 1.95 11.94
CA GLY A 66 -10.46 3.37 12.28
C GLY A 66 -9.21 4.10 11.78
N TYR A 67 -8.39 3.50 10.92
CA TYR A 67 -7.27 4.18 10.27
C TYR A 67 -7.71 4.91 9.00
N GLN A 68 -6.90 5.86 8.55
CA GLN A 68 -6.91 6.32 7.17
C GLN A 68 -5.96 5.43 6.34
N ALA A 69 -6.37 5.13 5.11
CA ALA A 69 -5.57 4.37 4.17
C ALA A 69 -5.49 5.14 2.86
N THR A 70 -4.28 5.33 2.36
CA THR A 70 -4.01 6.00 1.08
C THR A 70 -3.10 5.12 0.24
N ILE A 71 -3.49 4.87 -1.01
CA ILE A 71 -2.70 4.14 -1.99
C ILE A 71 -2.22 5.14 -3.04
N HIS A 72 -0.92 5.20 -3.23
CA HIS A 72 -0.26 5.92 -4.30
C HIS A 72 0.10 4.93 -5.41
N HIS A 73 -0.11 5.32 -6.66
CA HIS A 73 0.39 4.59 -7.82
C HIS A 73 0.33 5.47 -9.07
N TYR A 74 1.09 5.08 -10.09
CA TYR A 74 1.08 5.67 -11.42
C TYR A 74 0.97 4.55 -12.45
N ASP A 75 -0.15 3.83 -12.41
CA ASP A 75 -0.36 2.61 -13.18
C ASP A 75 -1.43 2.80 -14.26
N TRP A 76 -0.98 3.20 -15.45
CA TRP A 76 -1.80 3.37 -16.64
C TRP A 76 -2.29 2.05 -17.24
N HIS A 77 -1.73 0.90 -16.85
CA HIS A 77 -2.24 -0.39 -17.31
C HIS A 77 -3.65 -0.65 -16.76
N PHE A 78 -3.89 -0.19 -15.53
CA PHE A 78 -5.19 -0.31 -14.87
C PHE A 78 -6.09 0.90 -15.11
N TRP A 79 -5.57 2.12 -14.95
CA TRP A 79 -6.38 3.35 -15.02
C TRP A 79 -6.24 4.04 -16.37
N ASN A 80 -7.37 4.47 -16.95
CA ASN A 80 -7.40 5.32 -18.14
C ASN A 80 -7.59 6.80 -17.76
N ASN A 81 -7.49 7.70 -18.74
CA ASN A 81 -7.63 9.15 -18.53
C ASN A 81 -8.91 9.52 -17.76
N ASN A 82 -10.07 8.95 -18.14
CA ASN A 82 -11.34 9.21 -17.45
C ASN A 82 -11.30 8.83 -15.95
N THR A 83 -10.61 7.74 -15.61
CA THR A 83 -10.45 7.30 -14.23
C THR A 83 -9.56 8.28 -13.45
N VAL A 84 -8.45 8.71 -14.06
CA VAL A 84 -7.52 9.70 -13.46
C VAL A 84 -8.20 11.05 -13.26
N ASP A 85 -8.87 11.58 -14.29
CA ASP A 85 -9.59 12.85 -14.22
C ASP A 85 -10.70 12.79 -13.14
N SER A 86 -11.38 11.65 -13.04
CA SER A 86 -12.41 11.43 -12.03
C SER A 86 -11.84 11.34 -10.61
N ASN A 87 -10.65 10.78 -10.43
CA ASN A 87 -9.95 10.76 -9.14
C ASN A 87 -9.69 12.17 -8.62
N ASN A 88 -9.32 13.10 -9.51
CA ASN A 88 -9.04 14.49 -9.15
C ASN A 88 -10.32 15.30 -8.82
N LYS A 89 -11.50 14.82 -9.26
CA LYS A 89 -12.79 15.48 -9.01
C LYS A 89 -13.39 15.10 -7.66
N SER A 90 -13.64 13.81 -7.44
CA SER A 90 -14.21 13.30 -6.19
C SER A 90 -14.20 11.77 -6.13
N THR A 91 -14.26 11.20 -4.92
CA THR A 91 -14.47 9.76 -4.70
C THR A 91 -15.71 9.23 -5.43
N LYS A 92 -16.81 10.00 -5.46
CA LYS A 92 -18.05 9.60 -6.16
C LYS A 92 -17.82 9.51 -7.67
N SER A 93 -17.14 10.49 -8.26
CA SER A 93 -16.78 10.48 -9.69
C SER A 93 -15.90 9.28 -10.01
N LEU A 94 -14.87 9.04 -9.19
CA LEU A 94 -13.95 7.91 -9.38
C LEU A 94 -14.67 6.57 -9.33
N ILE A 95 -15.56 6.36 -8.34
CA ILE A 95 -16.36 5.14 -8.27
C ILE A 95 -17.20 4.95 -9.53
N SER A 96 -17.76 6.02 -10.09
CA SER A 96 -18.52 5.95 -11.34
C SER A 96 -17.63 5.56 -12.51
N ALA A 97 -16.49 6.22 -12.69
CA ALA A 97 -15.54 5.91 -13.75
C ALA A 97 -15.01 4.46 -13.67
N LEU A 98 -14.70 3.98 -12.48
CA LEU A 98 -14.28 2.58 -12.26
C LEU A 98 -15.39 1.58 -12.60
N LYS A 99 -16.67 1.91 -12.38
CA LYS A 99 -17.79 1.04 -12.79
C LYS A 99 -17.87 0.92 -14.31
N GLU A 100 -17.68 2.02 -15.04
CA GLU A 100 -17.65 2.00 -16.51
C GLU A 100 -16.43 1.25 -17.02
N LEU A 101 -15.23 1.57 -16.51
CA LEU A 101 -14.00 0.85 -16.84
C LEU A 101 -14.15 -0.66 -16.63
N LYS A 102 -14.80 -1.09 -15.56
CA LYS A 102 -15.07 -2.51 -15.28
C LYS A 102 -15.94 -3.17 -16.37
N LYS A 103 -16.90 -2.46 -16.96
CA LYS A 103 -17.73 -2.99 -18.06
C LYS A 103 -16.89 -3.21 -19.31
N ASP A 104 -15.95 -2.31 -19.58
CA ASP A 104 -15.11 -2.34 -20.78
C ASP A 104 -14.04 -3.43 -20.75
N LYS A 105 -13.56 -3.81 -19.55
CA LYS A 105 -12.58 -4.89 -19.42
C LYS A 105 -13.21 -6.24 -19.78
N LYS A 106 -12.43 -7.13 -20.40
CA LYS A 106 -12.87 -8.50 -20.71
C LYS A 106 -12.48 -9.49 -19.62
N GLU A 107 -11.26 -9.38 -19.13
CA GLU A 107 -10.66 -10.32 -18.19
C GLU A 107 -11.35 -10.30 -16.82
N PHE A 108 -11.67 -11.50 -16.31
CA PHE A 108 -12.30 -11.67 -15.00
C PHE A 108 -11.44 -11.13 -13.86
N GLY A 109 -10.12 -11.36 -13.92
CA GLY A 109 -9.15 -10.87 -12.94
C GLY A 109 -9.19 -9.35 -12.80
N THR A 110 -9.08 -8.64 -13.92
CA THR A 110 -9.16 -7.17 -13.96
C THR A 110 -10.50 -6.66 -13.42
N LYS A 111 -11.62 -7.30 -13.79
CA LYS A 111 -12.94 -6.92 -13.25
C LYS A 111 -13.03 -7.09 -11.74
N LYS A 112 -12.43 -8.15 -11.19
CA LYS A 112 -12.38 -8.40 -9.75
C LYS A 112 -11.48 -7.39 -9.05
N GLU A 113 -10.34 -7.05 -9.63
CA GLU A 113 -9.44 -6.02 -9.10
C GLU A 113 -10.12 -4.64 -9.05
N ILE A 114 -10.78 -4.21 -10.13
CA ILE A 114 -11.55 -2.96 -10.13
C ILE A 114 -12.68 -3.00 -9.08
N SER A 115 -13.33 -4.15 -8.89
CA SER A 115 -14.35 -4.30 -7.84
C SER A 115 -13.78 -4.11 -6.43
N LYS A 116 -12.53 -4.53 -6.20
CA LYS A 116 -11.82 -4.29 -4.93
C LYS A 116 -11.51 -2.81 -4.73
N GLN A 117 -11.05 -2.12 -5.78
CA GLN A 117 -10.82 -0.67 -5.75
C GLN A 117 -12.10 0.10 -5.41
N ILE A 118 -13.22 -0.23 -6.07
CA ILE A 118 -14.54 0.37 -5.76
C ILE A 118 -14.93 0.10 -4.30
N SER A 119 -14.74 -1.12 -3.81
CA SER A 119 -15.11 -1.48 -2.42
C SER A 119 -14.23 -0.76 -1.39
N TYR A 120 -12.96 -0.52 -1.72
CA TYR A 120 -12.03 0.25 -0.91
C TYR A 120 -12.44 1.73 -0.84
N LEU A 121 -12.74 2.34 -1.98
CA LEU A 121 -13.22 3.73 -2.06
C LEU A 121 -14.54 3.94 -1.31
N LYS A 122 -15.48 3.00 -1.42
CA LYS A 122 -16.76 3.04 -0.69
C LYS A 122 -16.59 3.04 0.83
N LEU A 123 -15.48 2.51 1.34
CA LEU A 123 -15.17 2.54 2.76
C LEU A 123 -14.45 3.82 3.19
N GLY A 124 -14.11 4.72 2.26
CA GLY A 124 -13.37 5.96 2.54
C GLY A 124 -11.86 5.85 2.26
N GLY A 125 -11.43 4.80 1.55
CA GLY A 125 -10.06 4.69 1.08
C GLY A 125 -9.72 5.74 0.04
N LEU A 126 -8.46 6.16 0.00
CA LEU A 126 -7.98 7.21 -0.91
C LEU A 126 -7.00 6.63 -1.93
N PHE A 127 -7.07 7.15 -3.16
CA PHE A 127 -6.06 6.95 -4.18
C PHE A 127 -5.39 8.27 -4.53
N LYS A 128 -4.07 8.25 -4.68
CA LYS A 128 -3.31 9.32 -5.32
C LYS A 128 -2.68 8.77 -6.59
N PHE A 129 -3.09 9.31 -7.73
CA PHE A 129 -2.53 8.94 -9.02
C PHE A 129 -1.28 9.78 -9.29
N GLU A 130 -0.19 9.42 -8.62
CA GLU A 130 1.10 10.07 -8.71
C GLU A 130 2.21 9.03 -8.62
N LEU A 131 3.35 9.29 -9.25
CA LEU A 131 4.54 8.46 -9.10
C LEU A 131 5.19 8.86 -7.77
N PRO A 132 5.11 8.04 -6.70
CA PRO A 132 5.72 8.39 -5.43
C PRO A 132 7.24 8.46 -5.64
N ASN A 133 7.77 9.65 -5.42
CA ASN A 133 9.20 9.87 -5.38
C ASN A 133 9.71 9.75 -3.93
N LEU A 134 11.03 9.74 -3.78
CA LEU A 134 11.67 9.67 -2.46
C LEU A 134 11.24 10.79 -1.50
N LYS A 135 10.86 11.98 -2.01
CA LYS A 135 10.36 13.08 -1.16
C LYS A 135 9.00 12.73 -0.54
N VAL A 136 8.13 12.04 -1.28
CA VAL A 136 6.84 11.57 -0.73
C VAL A 136 7.09 10.57 0.40
N ILE A 137 8.01 9.61 0.19
CA ILE A 137 8.41 8.64 1.23
C ILE A 137 8.96 9.38 2.45
N ASP A 138 9.92 10.28 2.26
CA ASP A 138 10.54 11.07 3.32
C ASP A 138 9.49 11.87 4.12
N SER A 139 8.49 12.44 3.45
CA SER A 139 7.42 13.21 4.10
C SER A 139 6.54 12.37 5.03
N TYR A 140 6.35 11.09 4.74
CA TYR A 140 5.64 10.17 5.63
C TYR A 140 6.51 9.71 6.78
N LEU A 141 7.79 9.40 6.52
CA LEU A 141 8.74 9.02 7.56
C LEU A 141 8.94 10.14 8.60
N GLN A 142 8.97 11.41 8.16
CA GLN A 142 9.03 12.58 9.05
C GLN A 142 7.81 12.69 9.98
N LYS A 143 6.66 12.14 9.57
CA LYS A 143 5.44 12.07 10.39
C LYS A 143 5.36 10.81 11.24
N ASN A 144 6.44 10.03 11.32
CA ASN A 144 6.47 8.71 11.94
C ASN A 144 5.47 7.73 11.32
N THR A 145 5.18 7.87 10.02
CA THR A 145 4.32 6.96 9.28
C THR A 145 5.18 6.02 8.43
N PRO A 146 5.20 4.71 8.73
CA PRO A 146 5.89 3.75 7.88
C PRO A 146 5.22 3.61 6.52
N VAL A 147 6.01 3.31 5.51
CA VAL A 147 5.55 3.24 4.12
C VAL A 147 5.62 1.80 3.64
N ILE A 148 4.52 1.26 3.13
CA ILE A 148 4.46 -0.07 2.53
C ILE A 148 4.63 0.09 1.01
N ILE A 149 5.61 -0.57 0.40
CA ILE A 149 5.86 -0.45 -1.05
C ILE A 149 5.88 -1.82 -1.70
N SER A 150 5.25 -1.93 -2.87
CA SER A 150 5.35 -3.11 -3.74
C SER A 150 6.42 -2.90 -4.80
N LEU A 151 7.32 -3.88 -4.92
CA LEU A 151 8.48 -3.89 -5.80
C LEU A 151 8.56 -5.23 -6.55
N TRP A 152 9.48 -5.34 -7.50
CA TRP A 152 9.88 -6.65 -8.03
C TRP A 152 11.03 -7.23 -7.18
N GLY A 153 10.96 -8.53 -6.89
CA GLY A 153 12.03 -9.28 -6.20
C GLY A 153 13.38 -9.12 -6.89
N GLN A 154 13.39 -9.23 -8.22
CA GLN A 154 14.60 -9.09 -9.02
C GLN A 154 15.25 -7.71 -8.93
N ASP A 155 14.45 -6.67 -8.71
CA ASP A 155 14.98 -5.33 -8.54
C ASP A 155 15.61 -5.25 -7.16
N ILE A 156 14.87 -5.53 -6.08
CA ILE A 156 15.38 -5.41 -4.70
C ILE A 156 16.57 -6.33 -4.41
N TYR A 157 16.58 -7.56 -4.94
CA TYR A 157 17.63 -8.56 -4.69
C TYR A 157 18.70 -8.59 -5.77
N LYS A 158 18.59 -7.76 -6.81
CA LYS A 158 19.51 -7.72 -7.96
C LYS A 158 19.74 -9.11 -8.57
N ASN A 159 18.69 -9.93 -8.60
CA ASN A 159 18.76 -11.32 -9.06
C ASN A 159 17.58 -11.62 -10.00
N PRO A 160 17.82 -11.85 -11.31
CA PRO A 160 16.76 -12.10 -12.28
C PRO A 160 15.94 -13.37 -12.01
N LYS A 161 16.41 -14.28 -11.14
CA LYS A 161 15.64 -15.45 -10.73
C LYS A 161 14.50 -15.09 -9.77
N GLU A 162 14.54 -13.91 -9.15
CA GLU A 162 13.53 -13.44 -8.20
C GLU A 162 12.37 -12.70 -8.93
N ASP A 163 11.85 -13.29 -10.01
CA ASP A 163 10.79 -12.70 -10.84
C ASP A 163 9.40 -12.85 -10.19
N TYR A 164 9.18 -12.09 -9.13
CA TYR A 164 7.89 -12.02 -8.45
C TYR A 164 7.64 -10.65 -7.82
N ARG A 165 6.39 -10.41 -7.47
CA ARG A 165 6.00 -9.20 -6.72
C ARG A 165 6.32 -9.40 -5.25
N HIS A 166 7.01 -8.44 -4.68
CA HIS A 166 7.34 -8.42 -3.26
C HIS A 166 6.83 -7.13 -2.61
N THR A 167 6.65 -7.16 -1.30
CA THR A 167 6.27 -5.98 -0.51
C THR A 167 7.19 -5.84 0.69
N ILE A 168 7.66 -4.62 0.91
CA ILE A 168 8.51 -4.26 2.05
C ILE A 168 7.90 -3.08 2.81
N ILE A 169 8.40 -2.85 4.04
CA ILE A 169 8.17 -1.61 4.78
C ILE A 169 9.43 -0.76 4.72
N ILE A 170 9.28 0.53 4.45
CA ILE A 170 10.29 1.55 4.73
C ILE A 170 9.99 2.14 6.11
N LYS A 171 10.98 2.05 7.01
CA LYS A 171 10.87 2.46 8.41
C LYS A 171 11.80 3.61 8.79
N GLY A 172 12.65 4.06 7.88
CA GLY A 172 13.53 5.18 8.16
C GLY A 172 14.54 5.43 7.05
N LYS A 173 15.48 6.31 7.36
CA LYS A 173 16.58 6.71 6.48
C LYS A 173 17.84 6.85 7.33
N ASP A 174 18.97 6.47 6.74
CA ASP A 174 20.31 6.48 7.32
C ASP A 174 21.31 6.90 6.23
N GLY A 175 21.62 8.20 6.19
CA GLY A 175 22.37 8.81 5.09
C GLY A 175 21.65 8.63 3.74
N ASP A 176 22.37 8.03 2.78
CA ASP A 176 21.85 7.70 1.45
C ASP A 176 21.09 6.37 1.38
N ASN A 177 20.93 5.67 2.51
CA ASN A 177 20.19 4.42 2.57
C ASN A 177 18.82 4.61 3.21
N TYR A 178 17.83 3.86 2.73
CA TYR A 178 16.56 3.66 3.40
C TYR A 178 16.63 2.41 4.27
N LEU A 179 16.14 2.54 5.50
CA LEU A 179 15.98 1.42 6.43
C LEU A 179 14.66 0.73 6.12
N ILE A 180 14.71 -0.58 5.94
CA ILE A 180 13.56 -1.38 5.52
C ILE A 180 13.35 -2.59 6.43
N ASN A 181 12.14 -3.14 6.38
CA ASN A 181 11.83 -4.49 6.85
C ASN A 181 11.37 -5.32 5.65
N ASP A 182 12.23 -6.24 5.23
CA ASP A 182 11.90 -7.28 4.26
C ASP A 182 11.52 -8.59 4.97
N SER A 183 10.25 -9.00 4.85
CA SER A 183 9.76 -10.22 5.51
C SER A 183 10.38 -11.51 4.97
N LEU A 184 10.91 -11.51 3.74
CA LEU A 184 11.43 -12.71 3.08
C LEU A 184 12.90 -12.94 3.41
N PHE A 185 13.81 -12.06 2.96
CA PHE A 185 15.25 -12.23 3.15
C PHE A 185 15.84 -11.40 4.30
N ALA A 186 15.00 -10.68 5.07
CA ALA A 186 15.45 -9.83 6.17
C ALA A 186 16.50 -8.80 5.74
N LEU A 187 16.41 -8.31 4.50
CA LEU A 187 17.16 -7.14 4.08
C LEU A 187 16.76 -5.94 4.95
N GLU A 188 17.75 -5.21 5.45
CA GLU A 188 17.55 -4.11 6.40
C GLU A 188 17.75 -2.73 5.78
N LYS A 189 18.49 -2.65 4.67
CA LYS A 189 18.82 -1.39 4.00
C LYS A 189 18.74 -1.52 2.49
N ILE A 190 18.38 -0.43 1.84
CA ILE A 190 18.44 -0.26 0.39
C ILE A 190 18.96 1.13 0.05
N ASP A 191 19.85 1.21 -0.93
CA ASP A 191 20.37 2.48 -1.45
C ASP A 191 19.22 3.32 -2.07
N LYS A 192 19.29 4.66 -1.93
CA LYS A 192 18.23 5.56 -2.41
C LYS A 192 17.96 5.46 -3.91
N ASP A 193 18.99 5.33 -4.74
CA ASP A 193 18.85 5.32 -6.20
C ASP A 193 18.29 3.97 -6.63
N HIS A 194 18.73 2.91 -5.94
CA HIS A 194 18.17 1.58 -6.11
C HIS A 194 16.68 1.51 -5.72
N LEU A 195 16.30 2.10 -4.60
CA LEU A 195 14.90 2.18 -4.17
C LEU A 195 14.04 2.98 -5.15
N ASP A 196 14.54 4.13 -5.60
CA ASP A 196 13.84 5.01 -6.54
C ASP A 196 13.58 4.28 -7.87
N TYR A 197 14.61 3.61 -8.41
CA TYR A 197 14.47 2.76 -9.59
C TYR A 197 13.41 1.66 -9.40
N ALA A 198 13.54 0.86 -8.33
CA ALA A 198 12.66 -0.28 -8.08
C ALA A 198 11.19 0.15 -7.90
N THR A 199 10.98 1.27 -7.20
CA THR A 199 9.64 1.84 -6.98
C THR A 199 9.00 2.28 -8.30
N LYS A 200 9.76 2.99 -9.13
CA LYS A 200 9.27 3.49 -10.42
C LYS A 200 8.98 2.37 -11.41
N ARG A 201 9.86 1.37 -11.50
CA ARG A 201 9.69 0.21 -12.40
C ARG A 201 8.41 -0.58 -12.12
N ARG A 202 7.93 -0.56 -10.87
CA ARG A 202 6.67 -1.24 -10.50
C ARG A 202 5.42 -0.38 -10.69
N GLY A 203 5.53 0.85 -11.19
CA GLY A 203 4.42 1.80 -11.32
C GLY A 203 4.08 2.50 -10.00
N GLY A 204 5.02 2.51 -9.05
CA GLY A 204 4.90 3.34 -7.85
C GLY A 204 3.83 2.87 -6.85
N TRP A 205 3.51 1.58 -6.81
CA TRP A 205 2.51 1.06 -5.87
C TRP A 205 3.03 1.17 -4.43
N MET A 206 2.50 2.16 -3.72
CA MET A 206 2.85 2.48 -2.34
C MET A 206 1.57 2.67 -1.53
N MET A 207 1.60 2.25 -0.28
CA MET A 207 0.50 2.42 0.66
C MET A 207 0.99 3.01 1.97
N VAL A 208 0.20 3.92 2.50
CA VAL A 208 0.36 4.46 3.85
C VAL A 208 -0.91 4.22 4.63
N ILE A 209 -0.73 3.88 5.90
CA ILE A 209 -1.80 3.72 6.88
C ILE A 209 -1.49 4.71 8.00
N GLU A 210 -2.42 5.62 8.24
CA GLU A 210 -2.26 6.69 9.22
C GLU A 210 -3.36 6.55 10.29
N PRO A 211 -3.07 6.75 11.58
CA PRO A 211 -4.12 6.92 12.58
C PRO A 211 -5.07 8.02 12.12
N LYS A 212 -6.39 7.84 12.31
CA LYS A 212 -7.32 8.94 12.01
C LYS A 212 -6.94 10.15 12.87
N PRO A 213 -6.97 11.37 12.31
CA PRO A 213 -6.81 12.58 13.10
C PRO A 213 -7.79 12.55 14.27
N ASP A 214 -7.31 12.80 15.48
CA ASP A 214 -8.17 12.96 16.65
C ASP A 214 -8.93 14.28 16.53
N THR A 215 -10.08 14.25 15.86
CA THR A 215 -10.93 15.42 15.65
C THR A 215 -11.57 15.92 16.95
N SER A 216 -11.51 15.16 18.05
CA SER A 216 -12.00 15.61 19.36
C SER A 216 -11.14 16.72 19.96
N LYS A 217 -9.88 16.84 19.52
CA LYS A 217 -8.95 17.91 19.88
C LYS A 217 -9.03 19.13 18.97
N LEU A 218 -9.78 19.07 17.87
CA LEU A 218 -10.02 20.18 16.95
C LEU A 218 -11.24 21.04 17.38
N LYS A 219 -11.55 21.11 18.68
CA LYS A 219 -12.47 22.15 19.18
C LYS A 219 -11.83 23.49 18.87
N GLN A 220 -12.36 24.16 17.84
CA GLN A 220 -12.03 25.53 17.49
C GLN A 220 -12.06 26.36 18.76
N GLU A 221 -10.93 26.96 19.11
CA GLU A 221 -10.96 28.16 19.94
C GLU A 221 -11.86 29.14 19.19
N ILE A 222 -13.04 29.41 19.74
CA ILE A 222 -13.93 30.45 19.25
C ILE A 222 -13.11 31.73 19.37
N LEU A 223 -12.57 32.21 18.24
CA LEU A 223 -12.00 33.54 18.15
C LEU A 223 -13.14 34.51 18.49
N LYS A 224 -13.08 35.06 19.71
CA LYS A 224 -13.92 36.17 20.12
C LYS A 224 -13.38 37.41 19.40
N PHE A 225 -14.14 37.90 18.42
CA PHE A 225 -13.97 39.24 17.86
C PHE A 225 -14.55 40.27 18.82
#